data_AF-B9L9W8-F1
#
_entry.id   AF-B9L9W8-F1
#
_cell.length_a   1.000
_cell.length_b   1.000
_cell.length_c   1.000
_cell.angle_alpha   90.00
_cell.angle_beta   90.00
_cell.angle_gamma   90.00
#
_symmetry.space_group_name_H-M   'P 1'
#
loop_
_entity.id
_entity.type
_entity.pdbx_description
1 polymer ?
#
loop_
_entity_poly.entity_id
_entity_poly.type
_entity_poly.pdbx_seq_one_letter_code
_entity_poly.pdbx_strand_id
1 'polypeptide(L)'
;MKKILFMVLLLTVSVFAAKHGTTNDPDLQLALEGKYDKAIKGFEKRCEKNEAYACGMVAYFYNKGFGVEKDNKKALKYYEKGCNLNDSDSCTILGYYYYKGILVKQDVKKALTLLKKACKLGNKDACNYIEKLH
;
A
#
# COMPACT_ATOMS: atom_id res chain seq x y z
N MET A 1 -22.82 -27.25 -9.52
CA MET A 1 -23.07 -25.79 -9.60
C MET A 1 -22.15 -24.95 -8.72
N LYS A 2 -21.81 -25.35 -7.48
CA LYS A 2 -20.84 -24.61 -6.62
C LYS A 2 -19.40 -24.52 -7.16
N LYS A 3 -18.95 -25.49 -7.97
CA LYS A 3 -17.59 -25.51 -8.55
C LYS A 3 -17.37 -24.48 -9.68
N ILE A 4 -18.40 -24.17 -10.46
CA ILE A 4 -18.31 -23.21 -11.57
C ILE A 4 -18.29 -21.77 -11.04
N LEU A 5 -19.04 -21.48 -9.97
CA LEU A 5 -19.04 -20.17 -9.31
C LEU A 5 -17.67 -19.82 -8.68
N PHE A 6 -16.96 -20.81 -8.13
CA PHE A 6 -15.59 -20.66 -7.63
C PHE A 6 -14.58 -20.35 -8.75
N MET A 7 -14.78 -20.93 -9.95
CA MET A 7 -13.90 -20.75 -11.10
C MET A 7 -14.05 -19.38 -11.76
N VAL A 8 -15.26 -18.80 -11.74
CA VAL A 8 -15.53 -17.44 -12.27
C VAL A 8 -15.02 -16.35 -11.32
N LEU A 9 -15.06 -16.58 -9.99
CA LEU A 9 -14.48 -15.65 -9.02
C LEU A 9 -12.95 -15.55 -9.18
N LEU A 10 -12.29 -16.67 -9.42
CA LEU A 10 -10.83 -16.77 -9.65
C LEU A 10 -10.33 -15.93 -10.85
N LEU A 11 -11.15 -15.76 -11.90
CA LEU A 11 -10.77 -14.96 -13.06
C LEU A 11 -10.73 -13.46 -12.76
N THR A 12 -11.59 -12.95 -11.89
CA THR A 12 -11.59 -11.53 -11.49
C THR A 12 -10.47 -11.17 -10.50
N VAL A 13 -9.98 -12.16 -9.74
CA VAL A 13 -8.84 -12.00 -8.82
C VAL A 13 -7.51 -11.78 -9.57
N SER A 14 -7.41 -12.25 -10.82
CA SER A 14 -6.17 -12.24 -11.61
C SER A 14 -5.63 -10.84 -11.97
N VAL A 15 -6.50 -9.84 -12.11
CA VAL A 15 -6.10 -8.51 -12.62
C VAL A 15 -5.46 -7.65 -11.52
N PHE A 16 -5.85 -7.82 -10.24
CA PHE A 16 -5.21 -7.12 -9.12
C PHE A 16 -3.90 -7.80 -8.70
N ALA A 17 -3.83 -9.13 -8.82
CA ALA A 17 -2.68 -9.95 -8.40
C ALA A 17 -1.42 -9.76 -9.26
N ALA A 18 -1.57 -9.40 -10.54
CA ALA A 18 -0.45 -9.30 -11.48
C ALA A 18 0.52 -8.13 -11.19
N LYS A 19 0.10 -7.10 -10.45
CA LYS A 19 0.93 -5.91 -10.18
C LYS A 19 1.83 -6.04 -8.93
N HIS A 20 1.56 -6.99 -8.02
CA HIS A 20 2.19 -7.04 -6.70
C HIS A 20 2.90 -8.36 -6.30
N GLY A 21 3.02 -9.37 -7.18
CA GLY A 21 3.91 -10.53 -6.92
C GLY A 21 3.55 -11.39 -5.69
N THR A 22 2.29 -11.39 -5.25
CA THR A 22 1.85 -12.09 -4.03
C THR A 22 0.67 -13.00 -4.33
N THR A 23 0.89 -14.11 -5.03
CA THR A 23 -0.16 -15.11 -5.22
C THR A 23 -0.40 -15.96 -3.96
N ASN A 24 0.51 -15.94 -2.98
CA ASN A 24 0.48 -16.80 -1.78
C ASN A 24 0.62 -16.05 -0.45
N ASP A 25 0.44 -14.73 -0.39
CA ASP A 25 0.47 -14.01 0.90
C ASP A 25 -0.80 -14.37 1.70
N PRO A 26 -0.68 -15.00 2.88
CA PRO A 26 -1.84 -15.50 3.63
C PRO A 26 -2.72 -14.36 4.15
N ASP A 27 -2.13 -13.19 4.47
CA ASP A 27 -2.88 -12.05 4.97
C ASP A 27 -3.65 -11.38 3.82
N LEU A 28 -3.05 -11.32 2.62
CA LEU A 28 -3.76 -10.86 1.43
C LEU A 28 -4.91 -11.80 1.06
N GLN A 29 -4.71 -13.11 1.16
CA GLN A 29 -5.79 -14.08 0.91
C GLN A 29 -6.95 -13.89 1.90
N LEU A 30 -6.66 -13.67 3.18
CA LEU A 30 -7.68 -13.35 4.17
C LEU A 30 -8.46 -12.08 3.79
N ALA A 31 -7.78 -11.04 3.32
CA ALA A 31 -8.43 -9.81 2.86
C ALA A 31 -9.34 -10.04 1.63
N LEU A 32 -8.91 -10.87 0.67
CA LEU A 32 -9.71 -11.24 -0.51
C LEU A 32 -10.95 -12.05 -0.13
N GLU A 33 -10.88 -12.84 0.96
CA GLU A 33 -12.02 -13.56 1.54
C GLU A 33 -12.91 -12.66 2.42
N GLY A 34 -12.64 -11.35 2.49
CA GLY A 34 -13.38 -10.40 3.33
C GLY A 34 -13.07 -10.50 4.82
N LYS A 35 -12.08 -11.31 5.22
CA LYS A 35 -11.64 -11.48 6.62
C LYS A 35 -10.63 -10.40 7.01
N TYR A 36 -11.03 -9.14 6.86
CA TYR A 36 -10.15 -7.98 7.00
C TYR A 36 -9.49 -7.89 8.39
N ASP A 37 -10.22 -8.13 9.48
CA ASP A 37 -9.66 -8.06 10.84
C ASP A 37 -8.44 -8.98 11.02
N LYS A 38 -8.51 -10.20 10.43
CA LYS A 38 -7.43 -11.18 10.50
C LYS A 38 -6.25 -10.76 9.61
N ALA A 39 -6.55 -10.29 8.40
CA ALA A 39 -5.55 -9.79 7.47
C ALA A 39 -4.76 -8.61 8.06
N ILE A 40 -5.47 -7.62 8.59
CA ILE A 40 -4.88 -6.42 9.19
C ILE A 40 -3.99 -6.81 10.37
N LYS A 41 -4.48 -7.68 11.27
CA LYS A 41 -3.68 -8.17 12.40
C LYS A 41 -2.41 -8.91 11.95
N GLY A 42 -2.48 -9.69 10.87
CA GLY A 42 -1.33 -10.37 10.29
C GLY A 42 -0.30 -9.41 9.74
N PHE A 43 -0.73 -8.45 8.93
CA PHE A 43 0.13 -7.39 8.41
C PHE A 43 0.70 -6.49 9.51
N GLU A 44 -0.07 -6.14 10.55
CA GLU A 44 0.42 -5.38 11.70
C GLU A 44 1.58 -6.11 12.38
N LYS A 45 1.44 -7.41 12.67
CA LYS A 45 2.50 -8.23 13.27
C LYS A 45 3.75 -8.34 12.40
N ARG A 46 3.61 -8.37 11.07
CA ARG A 46 4.74 -8.39 10.12
C ARG A 46 5.40 -7.02 10.01
N CYS A 47 4.61 -5.95 9.99
CA CYS A 47 5.11 -4.58 10.03
C CYS A 47 5.88 -4.29 11.33
N GLU A 48 5.42 -4.81 12.48
CA GLU A 48 6.16 -4.77 13.75
C GLU A 48 7.55 -5.41 13.63
N LYS A 49 7.68 -6.47 12.81
CA LYS A 49 8.95 -7.12 12.46
C LYS A 49 9.70 -6.45 11.30
N ASN A 50 9.35 -5.21 10.99
CA ASN A 50 9.99 -4.38 9.97
C ASN A 50 9.87 -4.92 8.53
N GLU A 51 8.83 -5.68 8.23
CA GLU A 51 8.51 -6.03 6.85
C GLU A 51 7.85 -4.83 6.14
N ALA A 52 8.55 -4.27 5.15
CA ALA A 52 8.18 -3.00 4.52
C ALA A 52 6.78 -3.05 3.85
N TYR A 53 6.55 -4.08 3.03
CA TYR A 53 5.29 -4.30 2.33
C TYR A 53 4.10 -4.40 3.29
N ALA A 54 4.28 -5.14 4.39
CA ALA A 54 3.24 -5.28 5.41
C ALA A 54 2.86 -3.93 6.03
N CYS A 55 3.82 -3.05 6.30
CA CYS A 55 3.52 -1.70 6.77
C CYS A 55 2.71 -0.89 5.75
N GLY A 56 3.04 -0.99 4.45
CA GLY A 56 2.27 -0.37 3.37
C GLY A 56 0.83 -0.89 3.30
N MET A 57 0.63 -2.19 3.49
CA MET A 57 -0.70 -2.82 3.50
C MET A 57 -1.55 -2.35 4.70
N VAL A 58 -0.98 -2.30 5.92
CA VAL A 58 -1.69 -1.74 7.08
C VAL A 58 -2.11 -0.30 6.82
N ALA A 59 -1.20 0.52 6.28
CA ALA A 59 -1.50 1.89 5.91
C ALA A 59 -2.67 1.98 4.91
N TYR A 60 -2.68 1.11 3.91
CA TYR A 60 -3.76 1.03 2.92
C TYR A 60 -5.12 0.70 3.56
N PHE A 61 -5.19 -0.27 4.47
CA PHE A 61 -6.45 -0.63 5.15
C PHE A 61 -7.03 0.56 5.94
N TYR A 62 -6.21 1.25 6.74
CA TYR A 62 -6.66 2.44 7.48
C TYR A 62 -6.98 3.63 6.55
N ASN A 63 -6.27 3.79 5.42
CA ASN A 63 -6.56 4.84 4.44
C ASN A 63 -7.90 4.62 3.73
N LYS A 64 -8.23 3.37 3.41
CA LYS A 64 -9.48 3.02 2.71
C LYS A 64 -10.66 2.76 3.64
N GLY A 65 -10.41 2.41 4.90
CA GLY A 65 -11.45 1.99 5.85
C GLY A 65 -11.98 0.58 5.54
N PHE A 66 -11.13 -0.31 5.02
CA PHE A 66 -11.53 -1.69 4.73
C PHE A 66 -11.37 -2.56 5.97
N GLY A 67 -12.49 -2.99 6.55
CA GLY A 67 -12.51 -3.78 7.79
C GLY A 67 -12.11 -3.04 9.06
N VAL A 68 -11.74 -1.77 8.95
CA VAL A 68 -11.42 -0.89 10.08
C VAL A 68 -12.04 0.47 9.83
N GLU A 69 -12.28 1.23 10.91
CA GLU A 69 -12.61 2.64 10.77
C GLU A 69 -11.49 3.36 10.02
N LYS A 70 -11.88 4.19 9.05
CA LYS A 70 -10.93 4.96 8.26
C LYS A 70 -10.17 5.95 9.16
N ASP A 71 -8.87 5.74 9.29
CA ASP A 71 -7.98 6.62 10.05
C ASP A 71 -6.77 7.02 9.20
N ASN A 72 -6.91 8.17 8.55
CA ASN A 72 -5.88 8.75 7.71
C ASN A 72 -4.61 9.13 8.47
N LYS A 73 -4.69 9.47 9.77
CA LYS A 73 -3.51 9.83 10.57
C LYS A 73 -2.73 8.57 10.96
N LYS A 74 -3.43 7.49 11.31
CA LYS A 74 -2.81 6.18 11.54
C LYS A 74 -2.20 5.62 10.25
N ALA A 75 -2.93 5.72 9.13
CA ALA A 75 -2.40 5.35 7.82
C ALA A 75 -1.10 6.11 7.49
N LEU A 76 -1.06 7.43 7.72
CA LEU A 76 0.15 8.24 7.50
C LEU A 76 1.36 7.69 8.27
N LYS A 77 1.20 7.34 9.55
CA LYS A 77 2.30 6.77 10.37
C LYS A 77 2.81 5.45 9.79
N TYR A 78 1.92 4.58 9.30
CA TYR A 78 2.33 3.32 8.67
C TYR A 78 2.98 3.53 7.30
N TYR A 79 2.50 4.49 6.49
CA TYR A 79 3.19 4.87 5.26
C TYR A 79 4.59 5.42 5.56
N GLU A 80 4.75 6.28 6.56
CA GLU A 80 6.07 6.77 7.01
C GLU A 80 6.99 5.61 7.38
N LYS A 81 6.50 4.66 8.19
CA LYS A 81 7.27 3.46 8.55
C LYS A 81 7.60 2.60 7.33
N GLY A 82 6.63 2.30 6.47
CA GLY A 82 6.82 1.51 5.25
C GLY A 82 7.87 2.14 4.33
N CYS A 83 7.76 3.45 4.08
CA CYS A 83 8.74 4.15 3.25
C CYS A 83 10.14 4.16 3.89
N ASN A 84 10.24 4.33 5.21
CA ASN A 84 11.53 4.21 5.92
C ASN A 84 12.15 2.82 5.75
N LEU A 85 11.31 1.77 5.69
CA LEU A 85 11.69 0.38 5.42
C LEU A 85 11.85 0.05 3.93
N ASN A 86 11.79 1.04 3.04
CA ASN A 86 11.92 0.91 1.59
C ASN A 86 10.73 0.25 0.87
N ASP A 87 9.52 0.36 1.42
CA ASP A 87 8.30 0.10 0.66
C ASP A 87 8.07 1.22 -0.37
N SER A 88 8.12 0.87 -1.65
CA SER A 88 8.13 1.85 -2.74
C SER A 88 6.77 2.54 -2.88
N ASP A 89 5.66 1.81 -2.71
CA ASP A 89 4.30 2.35 -2.74
C ASP A 89 4.04 3.34 -1.59
N SER A 90 4.47 3.00 -0.37
CA SER A 90 4.42 3.92 0.77
C SER A 90 5.19 5.21 0.50
N CYS A 91 6.39 5.12 -0.07
CA CYS A 91 7.16 6.32 -0.43
C CYS A 91 6.46 7.16 -1.51
N THR A 92 5.84 6.52 -2.50
CA THR A 92 5.06 7.22 -3.54
C THR A 92 3.89 8.00 -2.94
N ILE A 93 3.14 7.37 -2.03
CA ILE A 93 1.96 7.98 -1.39
C ILE A 93 2.38 9.14 -0.49
N LEU A 94 3.44 8.99 0.31
CA LEU A 94 3.96 10.10 1.11
C LEU A 94 4.46 11.25 0.23
N GLY A 95 5.18 10.93 -0.86
CA GLY A 95 5.62 11.91 -1.83
C GLY A 95 4.46 12.74 -2.35
N TYR A 96 3.37 12.08 -2.74
CA TYR A 96 2.14 12.75 -3.15
C TYR A 96 1.51 13.60 -2.04
N TYR A 97 1.48 13.11 -0.79
CA TYR A 97 0.92 13.86 0.34
C TYR A 97 1.70 15.13 0.64
N TYR A 98 3.03 15.07 0.66
CA TYR A 98 3.86 16.27 0.81
C TYR A 98 3.75 17.21 -0.39
N TYR A 99 3.58 16.69 -1.61
CA TYR A 99 3.40 17.52 -2.80
C TYR A 99 2.08 18.30 -2.77
N LYS A 100 0.99 17.67 -2.30
CA LYS A 100 -0.35 18.27 -2.24
C LYS A 100 -0.69 18.94 -0.90
N GLY A 101 0.12 18.76 0.15
CA GLY A 101 -0.21 19.19 1.50
C GLY A 101 -1.37 18.40 2.14
N ILE A 102 -1.50 17.11 1.81
CA ILE A 102 -2.56 16.24 2.35
C ILE A 102 -2.10 15.69 3.71
N LEU A 103 -2.80 16.06 4.78
CA LEU A 103 -2.52 15.64 6.17
C LEU A 103 -1.17 16.12 6.74
N VAL A 104 -0.32 16.69 5.91
CA VAL A 104 1.00 17.24 6.22
C VAL A 104 1.11 18.63 5.59
N LYS A 105 1.97 19.48 6.14
CA LYS A 105 2.30 20.76 5.48
C LYS A 105 2.94 20.46 4.13
N GLN A 106 2.51 21.18 3.10
CA GLN A 106 3.09 21.05 1.76
C GLN A 106 4.60 21.30 1.80
N ASP A 107 5.36 20.40 1.20
CA ASP A 107 6.81 20.48 1.06
C ASP A 107 7.23 19.76 -0.24
N VAL A 108 7.39 20.55 -1.30
CA VAL A 108 7.73 20.04 -2.64
C VAL A 108 9.13 19.40 -2.66
N LYS A 109 10.08 19.92 -1.88
CA LYS A 109 11.44 19.38 -1.82
C LYS A 109 11.42 17.99 -1.20
N LYS A 110 10.75 17.83 -0.07
CA LYS A 110 10.59 16.54 0.60
C LYS A 110 9.79 15.55 -0.26
N ALA A 111 8.74 16.03 -0.95
CA ALA A 111 7.98 15.22 -1.89
C ALA A 111 8.86 14.63 -3.00
N LEU A 112 9.68 15.46 -3.66
CA LEU A 112 10.61 15.01 -4.69
C LEU A 112 11.64 14.02 -4.15
N THR A 113 12.16 14.22 -2.93
CA THR A 113 13.06 13.24 -2.30
C THR A 113 12.39 11.87 -2.12
N LEU A 114 11.15 11.84 -1.63
CA LEU A 114 10.39 10.61 -1.41
C LEU A 114 10.05 9.91 -2.73
N LEU A 115 9.59 10.67 -3.72
CA LEU A 115 9.28 10.14 -5.06
C LEU A 115 10.53 9.59 -5.75
N LYS A 116 11.69 10.27 -5.64
CA LYS A 116 12.95 9.78 -6.21
C LYS A 116 13.39 8.48 -5.54
N LYS A 117 13.20 8.38 -4.23
CA LYS A 117 13.42 7.14 -3.48
C LYS A 117 12.51 6.02 -4.00
N ALA A 118 11.20 6.25 -4.12
CA ALA A 118 10.24 5.28 -4.63
C ALA A 118 10.58 4.81 -6.07
N CYS A 119 10.93 5.75 -6.95
CA CYS A 119 11.36 5.45 -8.31
C CYS A 119 12.62 4.56 -8.34
N LYS A 120 13.64 4.86 -7.50
CA LYS A 120 14.84 4.01 -7.34
C LYS A 120 14.50 2.61 -6.82
N LEU A 121 13.44 2.47 -6.03
CA LEU A 121 12.91 1.20 -5.55
C LEU A 121 12.00 0.48 -6.58
N GLY A 122 11.94 0.97 -7.82
CA GLY A 122 11.22 0.34 -8.92
C GLY A 122 9.76 0.78 -9.10
N ASN A 123 9.29 1.76 -8.32
CA ASN A 123 7.93 2.28 -8.49
C ASN A 123 7.83 3.17 -9.74
N LYS A 124 7.28 2.62 -10.82
CA LYS A 124 7.11 3.33 -12.10
C LYS A 124 6.17 4.52 -11.98
N ASP A 125 5.14 4.42 -11.14
CA ASP A 125 4.18 5.52 -10.93
C ASP A 125 4.89 6.73 -10.30
N ALA A 126 5.83 6.50 -9.38
CA ALA A 126 6.68 7.57 -8.85
C ALA A 126 7.63 8.17 -9.88
N CYS A 127 8.28 7.36 -10.72
CA CYS A 127 9.14 7.85 -11.80
C CYS A 127 8.35 8.77 -12.76
N ASN A 128 7.20 8.29 -13.24
CA ASN A 128 6.31 9.03 -14.11
C ASN A 128 5.79 10.32 -13.44
N TYR A 129 5.56 10.28 -12.12
CA TYR A 129 5.14 11.46 -11.38
C TYR A 129 6.21 12.54 -11.40
N ILE A 130 7.49 12.19 -11.19
CA ILE A 130 8.61 13.13 -11.24
C ILE A 130 8.75 13.75 -12.63
N GLU A 131 8.65 12.94 -13.69
CA GLU A 131 8.76 13.42 -15.07
C GLU A 131 7.71 14.48 -15.39
N LYS A 132 6.48 14.33 -14.87
CA LYS A 132 5.39 15.31 -15.08
C LYS A 132 5.52 16.59 -14.25
N LEU A 133 6.43 16.65 -13.29
CA LEU A 133 6.68 17.85 -12.48
C LEU A 133 7.68 18.80 -13.15
N HIS A 134 8.32 18.39 -14.24
CA HIS A 134 9.22 19.17 -15.07
C HIS A 134 8.52 19.55 -16.39
#